data_AF-A0A427B5P8-F1
#
_entry.id   AF-A0A427B5P8-F1
#
_cell.length_a   1.000
_cell.length_b   1.000
_cell.length_c   1.000
_cell.angle_alpha   90.00
_cell.angle_beta   90.00
_cell.angle_gamma   90.00
#
_symmetry.space_group_name_H-M   'P 1'
#
loop_
_entity.id
_entity.type
_entity.pdbx_description
1 polymer ?
#
loop_
_entity_poly.entity_id
_entity_poly.type
_entity_poly.pdbx_seq_one_letter_code
_entity_poly.pdbx_strand_id
1 'polypeptide(L)'
;MAGLLPSDALFLGFDSSTQYAPSSPSVSNIFQKIFVLNLSDCRKVEIFRAYLLSLKATVLDGNLVIVNSESVHFDTELPHYSTKDGVYRDPSGNGRIVSPTLMWVEALDVLLEKLKSKVDYGKVVAISGSGQQHGSVYWNKRGKAILTSLDPKKPLRSQLEDAFSVRDSPIWMDSSTTSQCRELEKAVGGALELSKLTGSRAYERFTGPQIRKIYQTQPDVYNDTERISLVSSFIASILIGNYASIDETDGAGMNLMDVKQRVWSKTILEVSSINIDLCYQMRQL
;
A
#
# COMPACT_ATOMS: atom_id res chain seq x y z
N MET A 1 -13.54 33.37 2.05
CA MET A 1 -12.69 33.38 3.25
C MET A 1 -12.35 31.94 3.57
N ALA A 2 -11.08 31.56 3.56
CA ALA A 2 -10.67 30.31 4.18
C ALA A 2 -10.66 30.53 5.71
N GLY A 3 -11.29 29.62 6.46
CA GLY A 3 -11.12 29.59 7.91
C GLY A 3 -9.76 28.99 8.24
N LEU A 4 -8.99 29.65 9.12
CA LEU A 4 -7.85 28.99 9.76
C LEU A 4 -8.37 27.76 10.51
N LEU A 5 -7.71 26.61 10.34
CA LEU A 5 -7.96 25.44 11.18
C LEU A 5 -7.70 25.82 12.65
N PRO A 6 -8.54 25.39 13.60
CA PRO A 6 -8.35 25.72 15.00
C PRO A 6 -7.04 25.11 15.52
N SER A 7 -6.37 25.79 16.45
CA SER A 7 -5.02 25.43 16.91
C SER A 7 -4.92 24.08 17.64
N ASP A 8 -6.05 23.53 18.07
CA ASP A 8 -6.19 22.21 18.69
C ASP A 8 -6.66 21.12 17.71
N ALA A 9 -6.74 21.41 16.41
CA ALA A 9 -6.93 20.40 15.37
C ALA A 9 -5.80 19.36 15.43
N LEU A 10 -6.18 18.09 15.40
CA LEU A 10 -5.26 16.96 15.38
C LEU A 10 -5.16 16.36 13.98
N PHE A 11 -3.97 15.87 13.63
CA PHE A 11 -3.74 15.09 12.43
C PHE A 11 -3.22 13.70 12.81
N LEU A 12 -3.85 12.64 12.29
CA LEU A 12 -3.40 11.27 12.51
C LEU A 12 -2.52 10.83 11.33
N GLY A 13 -1.29 10.45 11.66
CA GLY A 13 -0.22 10.09 10.73
C GLY A 13 0.10 8.48 10.64
N PHE A 14 -0.05 6.86 8.96
CA PHE A 14 0.37 5.49 8.46
C PHE A 14 1.45 5.66 7.37
N ASP A 15 2.43 4.76 7.30
CA ASP A 15 3.46 4.71 6.22
C ASP A 15 3.89 3.24 6.08
N SER A 16 4.73 2.84 5.11
CA SER A 16 5.60 1.67 5.35
C SER A 16 6.93 1.62 4.54
N SER A 17 7.55 2.75 4.23
CA SER A 17 8.73 2.77 3.35
C SER A 17 10.04 2.30 4.01
N THR A 18 10.79 1.42 3.32
CA THR A 18 12.22 1.17 3.58
C THR A 18 12.99 1.10 2.27
N GLN A 19 13.88 2.07 2.02
CA GLN A 19 14.90 1.96 0.97
C GLN A 19 16.29 2.13 1.58
N TYR A 20 17.17 1.15 1.34
CA TYR A 20 18.61 1.29 1.55
C TYR A 20 19.28 1.12 0.18
N ALA A 21 19.42 2.22 -0.55
CA ALA A 21 20.04 2.22 -1.87
C ALA A 21 21.57 2.39 -1.75
N PRO A 22 22.40 1.54 -2.38
CA PRO A 22 23.84 1.77 -2.44
C PRO A 22 24.14 3.03 -3.27
N SER A 23 25.17 3.78 -2.85
CA SER A 23 25.48 5.10 -3.39
C SER A 23 25.93 5.08 -4.85
N SER A 24 25.12 5.66 -5.74
CA SER A 24 25.49 6.03 -7.11
C SER A 24 25.12 7.50 -7.39
N PRO A 25 26.11 8.40 -7.64
CA PRO A 25 25.84 9.84 -7.67
C PRO A 25 25.58 10.38 -9.09
N SER A 26 24.34 10.32 -9.58
CA SER A 26 23.98 10.97 -10.87
C SER A 26 22.51 11.35 -11.14
N VAL A 27 21.55 11.22 -10.20
CA VAL A 27 20.12 11.62 -10.43
C VAL A 27 19.52 12.41 -9.24
N SER A 28 20.24 13.39 -8.72
CA SER A 28 19.97 14.01 -7.41
C SER A 28 19.01 15.22 -7.40
N ASN A 29 18.01 15.32 -8.30
CA ASN A 29 17.23 16.57 -8.46
C ASN A 29 15.72 16.46 -8.82
N ILE A 30 15.11 15.26 -8.81
CA ILE A 30 13.67 15.09 -9.17
C ILE A 30 12.83 14.40 -8.09
N PHE A 31 13.40 13.54 -7.24
CA PHE A 31 12.64 12.66 -6.33
C PHE A 31 12.25 13.23 -4.95
N GLN A 32 12.13 14.57 -4.82
CA GLN A 32 11.53 15.21 -3.64
C GLN A 32 10.54 16.30 -4.04
N LYS A 33 9.29 15.90 -4.31
CA LYS A 33 8.13 16.82 -4.32
C LYS A 33 6.79 16.09 -4.33
N ILE A 34 5.87 16.60 -3.49
CA ILE A 34 4.41 16.51 -3.61
C ILE A 34 3.81 15.12 -3.39
N PHE A 35 3.58 14.82 -2.11
CA PHE A 35 2.26 14.34 -1.68
C PHE A 35 1.60 15.49 -0.90
N VAL A 36 1.01 16.43 -1.64
CA VAL A 36 0.30 17.59 -1.06
C VAL A 36 -1.03 17.70 -1.77
N LEU A 37 -2.13 17.46 -1.04
CA LEU A 37 -3.48 17.78 -1.51
C LEU A 37 -3.53 19.26 -1.88
N ASN A 38 -4.07 19.59 -3.04
CA ASN A 38 -4.09 20.95 -3.57
C ASN A 38 -5.07 21.84 -2.76
N LEU A 39 -4.58 22.34 -1.63
CA LEU A 39 -5.29 23.17 -0.66
C LEU A 39 -4.54 24.51 -0.57
N SER A 40 -5.04 25.53 -1.26
CA SER A 40 -4.40 26.86 -1.36
C SER A 40 -4.17 27.55 -0.02
N ASP A 41 -4.88 27.13 1.04
CA ASP A 41 -4.85 27.76 2.37
C ASP A 41 -4.44 26.82 3.53
N CYS A 42 -4.29 25.51 3.32
CA CYS A 42 -3.97 24.55 4.40
C CYS A 42 -2.48 24.17 4.40
N ARG A 43 -1.73 24.57 5.43
CA ARG A 43 -0.28 24.34 5.54
C ARG A 43 0.06 23.03 6.27
N LYS A 44 0.20 21.95 5.49
CA LYS A 44 1.03 20.75 5.75
C LYS A 44 0.59 19.76 6.84
N VAL A 45 0.93 18.48 6.63
CA VAL A 45 0.79 17.35 7.58
C VAL A 45 1.91 16.34 7.29
N GLU A 46 2.85 16.14 8.21
CA GLU A 46 4.10 15.37 8.05
C GLU A 46 4.50 14.78 9.44
N ILE A 47 4.83 13.50 9.72
CA ILE A 47 5.08 12.27 8.92
C ILE A 47 4.85 10.98 9.78
N PHE A 48 4.75 9.80 9.14
CA PHE A 48 4.36 8.47 9.68
C PHE A 48 5.49 7.40 9.67
N ARG A 49 5.23 6.13 10.15
CA ARG A 49 5.97 4.87 9.80
C ARG A 49 5.12 3.57 9.80
N ALA A 50 5.57 2.55 9.07
CA ALA A 50 5.44 1.13 9.42
C ALA A 50 6.65 0.39 8.84
N TYR A 51 7.06 -0.69 9.46
CA TYR A 51 8.21 -1.47 9.02
C TYR A 51 7.73 -2.86 8.59
N LEU A 52 8.63 -3.64 7.98
CA LEU A 52 8.48 -5.10 7.93
C LEU A 52 8.11 -5.67 9.31
N LEU A 53 8.56 -5.02 10.38
CA LEU A 53 8.43 -5.47 11.77
C LEU A 53 7.20 -4.91 12.51
N SER A 54 6.51 -3.87 12.02
CA SER A 54 5.49 -3.17 12.83
C SER A 54 4.59 -2.20 12.06
N LEU A 55 3.39 -1.91 12.58
CA LEU A 55 2.55 -0.77 12.19
C LEU A 55 2.72 0.37 13.22
N LYS A 56 2.87 1.63 12.81
CA LYS A 56 2.96 2.80 13.71
C LYS A 56 1.83 3.79 13.47
N ALA A 57 1.51 4.58 14.48
CA ALA A 57 0.81 5.86 14.37
C ALA A 57 1.59 6.99 15.05
N THR A 58 1.38 8.21 14.56
CA THR A 58 1.86 9.47 15.13
C THR A 58 0.69 10.46 15.13
N VAL A 59 0.47 11.20 16.22
CA VAL A 59 -0.57 12.25 16.28
C VAL A 59 0.12 13.59 16.42
N LEU A 60 -0.29 14.54 15.57
CA LEU A 60 0.24 15.89 15.51
C LEU A 60 -0.84 16.89 15.95
N ASP A 61 -0.45 17.99 16.59
CA ASP A 61 -1.32 19.15 16.81
C ASP A 61 -1.29 20.14 15.64
N GLY A 62 -2.03 21.25 15.76
CA GLY A 62 -2.04 22.35 14.79
C GLY A 62 -0.71 23.09 14.64
N ASN A 63 0.28 22.81 15.50
CA ASN A 63 1.65 23.35 15.44
C ASN A 63 2.65 22.34 14.82
N LEU A 64 2.16 21.18 14.36
CA LEU A 64 2.95 20.04 13.87
C LEU A 64 3.86 19.39 14.94
N VAL A 65 3.51 19.54 16.22
CA VAL A 65 4.20 18.89 17.34
C VAL A 65 3.60 17.50 17.56
N ILE A 66 4.44 16.49 17.74
CA ILE A 66 4.01 15.13 18.07
C ILE A 66 3.43 15.12 19.50
N VAL A 67 2.11 15.02 19.61
CA VAL A 67 1.39 14.86 20.87
C VAL A 67 1.16 13.39 21.24
N ASN A 68 1.25 12.47 20.27
CA ASN A 68 1.16 11.03 20.55
C ASN A 68 1.92 10.17 19.52
N SER A 69 2.31 8.95 19.90
CA SER A 69 3.00 8.00 19.03
C SER A 69 2.92 6.57 19.58
N GLU A 70 2.29 5.66 18.84
CA GLU A 70 2.12 4.25 19.22
C GLU A 70 2.58 3.32 18.10
N SER A 71 2.94 2.07 18.41
CA SER A 71 3.25 1.03 17.42
C SER A 71 2.80 -0.35 17.87
N VAL A 72 2.59 -1.24 16.89
CA VAL A 72 2.31 -2.67 17.07
C VAL A 72 3.36 -3.46 16.32
N HIS A 73 4.25 -4.13 17.04
CA HIS A 73 5.31 -4.98 16.48
C HIS A 73 4.79 -6.38 16.18
N PHE A 74 4.79 -6.78 14.91
CA PHE A 74 4.04 -7.96 14.43
C PHE A 74 4.46 -9.26 15.14
N ASP A 75 5.76 -9.61 15.11
CA ASP A 75 6.24 -10.87 15.69
C ASP A 75 6.05 -10.98 17.21
N THR A 76 6.06 -9.85 17.93
CA THR A 76 5.99 -9.81 19.40
C THR A 76 4.59 -9.58 19.95
N GLU A 77 3.71 -8.93 19.18
CA GLU A 77 2.36 -8.53 19.62
C GLU A 77 1.25 -9.29 18.90
N LEU A 78 1.54 -9.88 17.73
CA LEU A 78 0.66 -10.80 16.99
C LEU A 78 1.34 -12.17 16.76
N PRO A 79 1.95 -12.81 17.79
CA PRO A 79 2.82 -13.98 17.63
C PRO A 79 2.09 -15.22 17.09
N HIS A 80 0.76 -15.26 17.13
CA HIS A 80 -0.06 -16.33 16.54
C HIS A 80 0.09 -16.42 15.02
N TYR A 81 0.46 -15.34 14.32
CA TYR A 81 0.82 -15.42 12.89
C TYR A 81 2.14 -16.16 12.65
N SER A 82 2.96 -16.41 13.69
CA SER A 82 4.24 -17.15 13.58
C SER A 82 5.20 -16.60 12.52
N THR A 83 5.14 -15.28 12.27
CA THR A 83 6.05 -14.60 11.34
C THR A 83 7.47 -14.51 11.90
N LYS A 84 8.43 -14.24 11.00
CA LYS A 84 9.75 -13.75 11.39
C LYS A 84 10.08 -12.53 10.55
N ASP A 85 10.37 -11.42 11.21
CA ASP A 85 10.47 -10.09 10.63
C ASP A 85 9.16 -9.67 9.92
N GLY A 86 8.00 -10.05 10.48
CA GLY A 86 6.66 -9.81 9.93
C GLY A 86 6.34 -10.50 8.61
N VAL A 87 7.15 -11.49 8.20
CA VAL A 87 7.01 -12.20 6.92
C VAL A 87 7.11 -13.71 7.08
N TYR A 88 6.55 -14.41 6.10
CA TYR A 88 6.93 -15.77 5.73
C TYR A 88 7.94 -15.72 4.59
N ARG A 89 8.94 -16.59 4.65
CA ARG A 89 9.93 -16.80 3.58
C ARG A 89 9.83 -18.23 3.12
N ASP A 90 9.78 -18.44 1.81
CA ASP A 90 9.61 -19.77 1.24
C ASP A 90 10.87 -20.65 1.48
N PRO A 91 10.75 -21.81 2.16
CA PRO A 91 11.88 -22.66 2.48
C PRO A 91 12.53 -23.30 1.24
N SER A 92 11.89 -23.27 0.06
CA SER A 92 12.51 -23.72 -1.19
C SER A 92 13.60 -22.77 -1.71
N GLY A 93 13.78 -21.58 -1.11
CA GLY A 93 14.78 -20.60 -1.54
C GLY A 93 14.46 -19.91 -2.87
N ASN A 94 13.24 -20.05 -3.39
CA ASN A 94 12.79 -19.50 -4.67
C ASN A 94 12.59 -17.96 -4.69
N GLY A 95 12.97 -17.27 -3.61
CA GLY A 95 12.81 -15.82 -3.45
C GLY A 95 11.42 -15.36 -3.01
N ARG A 96 10.45 -16.26 -2.78
CA ARG A 96 9.08 -15.86 -2.40
C ARG A 96 9.04 -15.39 -0.96
N ILE A 97 8.54 -14.18 -0.74
CA ILE A 97 8.41 -13.55 0.58
C ILE A 97 7.09 -12.79 0.66
N VAL A 98 6.30 -13.11 1.69
CA VAL A 98 4.91 -12.65 1.84
C VAL A 98 4.62 -12.28 3.30
N SER A 99 3.57 -11.49 3.54
CA SER A 99 3.00 -11.26 4.88
C SER A 99 1.51 -11.64 4.90
N PRO A 100 0.96 -12.17 6.01
CA PRO A 100 -0.47 -12.42 6.11
C PRO A 100 -1.26 -11.11 6.01
N THR A 101 -2.20 -11.01 5.07
CA THR A 101 -3.01 -9.81 4.83
C THR A 101 -3.78 -9.39 6.09
N LEU A 102 -4.30 -10.37 6.84
CA LEU A 102 -5.04 -10.15 8.09
C LEU A 102 -4.18 -9.68 9.27
N MET A 103 -2.87 -9.94 9.25
CA MET A 103 -1.96 -9.44 10.30
C MET A 103 -1.88 -7.91 10.28
N TRP A 104 -1.96 -7.29 9.09
CA TRP A 104 -2.02 -5.82 8.97
C TRP A 104 -3.38 -5.26 9.44
N VAL A 105 -4.47 -6.01 9.26
CA VAL A 105 -5.79 -5.64 9.80
C VAL A 105 -5.80 -5.73 11.33
N GLU A 106 -5.28 -6.82 11.89
CA GLU A 106 -5.21 -7.04 13.34
C GLU A 106 -4.26 -6.05 14.02
N ALA A 107 -3.15 -5.70 13.36
CA ALA A 107 -2.27 -4.63 13.82
C ALA A 107 -2.97 -3.26 13.87
N LEU A 108 -3.89 -2.99 12.94
CA LEU A 108 -4.68 -1.76 12.95
C LEU A 108 -5.71 -1.75 14.10
N ASP A 109 -6.40 -2.87 14.36
CA ASP A 109 -7.26 -3.03 15.55
C ASP A 109 -6.49 -2.74 16.85
N VAL A 110 -5.34 -3.40 17.05
CA VAL A 110 -4.51 -3.22 18.27
C VAL A 110 -3.96 -1.80 18.37
N LEU A 111 -3.54 -1.18 17.25
CA LEU A 111 -3.00 0.17 17.24
C LEU A 111 -4.07 1.24 17.55
N LEU A 112 -5.30 1.05 17.06
CA LEU A 112 -6.42 1.94 17.40
C LEU A 112 -6.80 1.80 18.87
N GLU A 113 -6.84 0.59 19.44
CA GLU A 113 -7.09 0.39 20.88
C GLU A 113 -5.98 1.04 21.75
N LYS A 114 -4.71 0.96 21.32
CA LYS A 114 -3.59 1.65 21.99
C LYS A 114 -3.70 3.18 22.01
N LEU A 115 -4.33 3.78 20.98
CA LEU A 115 -4.54 5.23 20.86
C LEU A 115 -5.84 5.72 21.52
N LYS A 116 -6.83 4.83 21.66
CA LYS A 116 -8.22 5.10 22.07
C LYS A 116 -8.40 6.00 23.29
N SER A 117 -7.57 5.82 24.32
CA SER A 117 -7.60 6.60 25.57
C SER A 117 -6.65 7.81 25.59
N LYS A 118 -5.91 8.02 24.50
CA LYS A 118 -4.79 8.97 24.40
C LYS A 118 -4.95 10.01 23.27
N VAL A 119 -6.06 9.94 22.52
CA VAL A 119 -6.36 10.80 21.36
C VAL A 119 -7.82 11.27 21.45
N ASP A 120 -8.06 12.56 21.35
CA ASP A 120 -9.41 13.11 21.16
C ASP A 120 -9.77 13.03 19.66
N TYR A 121 -10.44 11.96 19.27
CA TYR A 121 -10.88 11.75 17.88
C TYR A 121 -11.87 12.82 17.40
N GLY A 122 -12.55 13.55 18.30
CA GLY A 122 -13.39 14.69 17.95
C GLY A 122 -12.60 15.88 17.37
N LYS A 123 -11.28 15.89 17.54
CA LYS A 123 -10.36 16.91 17.02
C LYS A 123 -9.58 16.47 15.78
N VAL A 124 -9.67 15.21 15.36
CA VAL A 124 -8.89 14.69 14.22
C VAL A 124 -9.51 15.19 12.91
N VAL A 125 -8.89 16.19 12.28
CA VAL A 125 -9.42 16.85 11.07
C VAL A 125 -9.01 16.16 9.77
N ALA A 126 -7.91 15.39 9.77
CA ALA A 126 -7.51 14.58 8.63
C ALA A 126 -6.62 13.38 9.03
N ILE A 127 -6.63 12.37 8.16
CA ILE A 127 -5.82 11.15 8.24
C ILE A 127 -5.25 10.90 6.84
N SER A 128 -3.93 10.69 6.70
CA SER A 128 -3.28 10.48 5.40
C SER A 128 -1.97 9.72 5.55
N GLY A 129 -1.77 8.61 4.82
CA GLY A 129 -0.59 7.76 4.98
C GLY A 129 -0.10 7.03 3.74
N SER A 130 1.08 6.42 3.86
CA SER A 130 1.78 5.61 2.84
C SER A 130 1.81 4.11 3.20
N GLY A 131 2.39 3.28 2.34
CA GLY A 131 2.50 1.83 2.52
C GLY A 131 3.89 1.30 2.21
N GLN A 132 4.10 -0.02 2.36
CA GLN A 132 5.32 -0.65 1.85
C GLN A 132 5.18 -0.76 0.34
N GLN A 133 6.09 -0.08 -0.36
CA GLN A 133 6.03 0.05 -1.80
C GLN A 133 5.95 -1.32 -2.47
N HIS A 134 5.26 -1.37 -3.61
CA HIS A 134 5.05 -2.56 -4.44
C HIS A 134 4.19 -3.69 -3.82
N GLY A 135 4.11 -3.80 -2.49
CA GLY A 135 3.33 -4.84 -1.81
C GLY A 135 1.83 -4.73 -2.13
N SER A 136 1.15 -5.86 -2.33
CA SER A 136 -0.21 -5.86 -2.89
C SER A 136 -1.21 -6.78 -2.19
N VAL A 137 -2.42 -6.26 -1.99
CA VAL A 137 -3.59 -6.94 -1.41
C VAL A 137 -4.63 -7.18 -2.49
N TYR A 138 -5.21 -8.38 -2.48
CA TYR A 138 -6.17 -8.86 -3.48
C TYR A 138 -7.50 -9.12 -2.77
N TRP A 139 -8.47 -8.25 -3.02
CA TRP A 139 -9.82 -8.34 -2.45
C TRP A 139 -10.68 -9.23 -3.33
N ASN A 140 -11.42 -10.16 -2.73
CA ASN A 140 -12.37 -11.00 -3.47
C ASN A 140 -13.69 -10.27 -3.74
N LYS A 141 -14.60 -10.86 -4.53
CA LYS A 141 -15.95 -10.34 -4.88
C LYS A 141 -16.91 -10.05 -3.72
N ARG A 142 -16.53 -10.32 -2.48
CA ARG A 142 -17.27 -9.93 -1.26
C ARG A 142 -16.61 -8.73 -0.56
N GLY A 143 -15.36 -8.42 -0.90
CA GLY A 143 -14.51 -7.45 -0.22
C GLY A 143 -15.15 -6.07 -0.15
N LYS A 144 -15.69 -5.55 -1.26
CA LYS A 144 -16.35 -4.25 -1.27
C LYS A 144 -17.61 -4.24 -0.40
N ALA A 145 -18.43 -5.29 -0.49
CA ALA A 145 -19.67 -5.40 0.29
C ALA A 145 -19.36 -5.37 1.79
N ILE A 146 -18.46 -6.24 2.25
CA ILE A 146 -17.99 -6.33 3.64
C ILE A 146 -17.41 -4.98 4.11
N LEU A 147 -16.54 -4.37 3.30
CA LEU A 147 -15.86 -3.12 3.61
C LEU A 147 -16.84 -1.94 3.79
N THR A 148 -17.91 -1.90 2.99
CA THR A 148 -18.99 -0.89 3.11
C THR A 148 -20.01 -1.18 4.22
N SER A 149 -19.92 -2.35 4.88
CA SER A 149 -20.88 -2.79 5.92
C SER A 149 -20.23 -3.10 7.27
N LEU A 150 -19.08 -2.48 7.57
CA LEU A 150 -18.37 -2.68 8.85
C LEU A 150 -19.19 -2.19 10.06
N ASP A 151 -19.30 -3.06 11.07
CA ASP A 151 -19.87 -2.74 12.37
C ASP A 151 -18.78 -2.13 13.29
N PRO A 152 -18.90 -0.87 13.73
CA PRO A 152 -17.90 -0.22 14.58
C PRO A 152 -17.85 -0.79 16.02
N LYS A 153 -18.70 -1.77 16.35
CA LYS A 153 -18.67 -2.50 17.64
C LYS A 153 -17.87 -3.80 17.58
N LYS A 154 -17.30 -4.17 16.43
CA LYS A 154 -16.51 -5.39 16.22
C LYS A 154 -15.11 -5.06 15.71
N PRO A 155 -14.08 -5.87 16.03
CA PRO A 155 -12.76 -5.76 15.41
C PRO A 155 -12.84 -5.82 13.88
N LEU A 156 -11.95 -5.13 13.19
CA LEU A 156 -11.80 -5.18 11.74
C LEU A 156 -11.38 -6.58 11.29
N ARG A 157 -10.47 -7.24 12.02
CA ARG A 157 -9.92 -8.57 11.67
C ARG A 157 -10.98 -9.66 11.59
N SER A 158 -11.98 -9.65 12.46
CA SER A 158 -13.08 -10.65 12.43
C SER A 158 -14.15 -10.35 11.38
N GLN A 159 -14.14 -9.16 10.78
CA GLN A 159 -15.06 -8.77 9.71
C GLN A 159 -14.42 -8.96 8.33
N LEU A 160 -13.12 -8.68 8.20
CA LEU A 160 -12.37 -8.74 6.95
C LEU A 160 -11.73 -10.12 6.66
N GLU A 161 -11.87 -11.11 7.55
CA GLU A 161 -11.35 -12.48 7.37
C GLU A 161 -11.75 -13.12 6.03
N ASP A 162 -12.95 -12.80 5.56
CA ASP A 162 -13.56 -13.33 4.34
C ASP A 162 -13.45 -12.39 3.12
N ALA A 163 -12.73 -11.26 3.23
CA ALA A 163 -12.69 -10.18 2.22
C ALA A 163 -11.59 -10.31 1.15
N PHE A 164 -10.65 -11.26 1.31
CA PHE A 164 -9.46 -11.39 0.46
C PHE A 164 -9.46 -12.69 -0.36
N SER A 165 -8.94 -12.62 -1.58
CA SER A 165 -8.65 -13.81 -2.41
C SER A 165 -7.25 -14.35 -2.09
N VAL A 166 -6.26 -13.44 -1.89
CA VAL A 166 -4.88 -13.79 -1.48
C VAL A 166 -4.71 -13.59 0.02
N ARG A 167 -4.48 -14.69 0.74
CA ARG A 167 -4.26 -14.69 2.20
C ARG A 167 -2.90 -14.13 2.62
N ASP A 168 -1.85 -14.46 1.88
CA ASP A 168 -0.49 -13.95 2.12
C ASP A 168 -0.08 -13.01 0.98
N SER A 169 -0.10 -11.71 1.25
CA SER A 169 0.22 -10.66 0.28
C SER A 169 1.71 -10.68 -0.07
N PRO A 170 2.11 -10.64 -1.35
CA PRO A 170 3.51 -10.42 -1.74
C PRO A 170 3.96 -9.01 -1.37
N ILE A 171 5.22 -8.89 -0.95
CA ILE A 171 5.82 -7.66 -0.40
C ILE A 171 7.11 -7.25 -1.12
N TRP A 172 7.68 -6.10 -0.74
CA TRP A 172 8.86 -5.52 -1.41
C TRP A 172 10.12 -6.40 -1.41
N MET A 173 10.21 -7.38 -0.50
CA MET A 173 11.35 -8.31 -0.44
C MET A 173 11.22 -9.51 -1.40
N ASP A 174 10.07 -9.71 -2.05
CA ASP A 174 9.85 -10.85 -2.95
C ASP A 174 10.70 -10.72 -4.23
N SER A 175 11.46 -11.77 -4.55
CA SER A 175 12.33 -11.86 -5.72
C SER A 175 11.95 -13.01 -6.66
N SER A 176 10.72 -13.52 -6.56
CA SER A 176 10.30 -14.81 -7.12
C SER A 176 9.60 -14.76 -8.47
N THR A 177 9.80 -13.67 -9.24
CA THR A 177 9.06 -13.31 -10.46
C THR A 177 9.95 -12.95 -11.66
N THR A 178 11.23 -13.34 -11.66
CA THR A 178 12.19 -13.00 -12.75
C THR A 178 11.70 -13.42 -14.13
N SER A 179 10.91 -14.50 -14.24
CA SER A 179 10.22 -14.91 -15.46
C SER A 179 9.24 -13.84 -15.96
N GLN A 180 8.37 -13.35 -15.07
CA GLN A 180 7.35 -12.36 -15.36
C GLN A 180 7.97 -10.99 -15.68
N CYS A 181 9.06 -10.62 -15.00
CA CYS A 181 9.87 -9.45 -15.38
C CYS A 181 10.34 -9.52 -16.85
N ARG A 182 10.84 -10.68 -17.28
CA ARG A 182 11.30 -10.89 -18.67
C ARG A 182 10.13 -10.92 -19.67
N GLU A 183 8.96 -11.42 -19.29
CA GLU A 183 7.74 -11.33 -20.11
C GLU A 183 7.34 -9.86 -20.35
N LEU A 184 7.20 -9.07 -19.28
CA LEU A 184 6.84 -7.65 -19.36
C LEU A 184 7.86 -6.85 -20.18
N GLU A 185 9.16 -7.02 -19.91
CA GLU A 185 10.21 -6.33 -20.69
C GLU A 185 10.17 -6.73 -22.16
N LYS A 186 10.08 -8.03 -22.50
CA LYS A 186 10.04 -8.51 -23.89
C LYS A 186 8.86 -7.92 -24.66
N ALA A 187 7.68 -7.89 -24.04
CA ALA A 187 6.44 -7.55 -24.72
C ALA A 187 6.24 -6.04 -24.98
N VAL A 188 6.98 -5.16 -24.30
CA VAL A 188 7.02 -3.71 -24.61
C VAL A 188 8.23 -3.28 -25.44
N GLY A 189 9.03 -4.23 -25.96
CA GLY A 189 10.21 -3.94 -26.79
C GLY A 189 11.53 -3.84 -26.02
N GLY A 190 11.54 -4.12 -24.72
CA GLY A 190 12.74 -4.28 -23.90
C GLY A 190 12.73 -3.45 -22.60
N ALA A 191 13.70 -3.73 -21.73
CA ALA A 191 13.89 -3.04 -20.45
C ALA A 191 13.96 -1.50 -20.56
N LEU A 192 14.54 -0.99 -21.65
CA LEU A 192 14.65 0.45 -21.90
C LEU A 192 13.30 1.09 -22.23
N GLU A 193 12.47 0.45 -23.04
CA GLU A 193 11.14 0.96 -23.40
C GLU A 193 10.18 0.90 -22.21
N LEU A 194 10.25 -0.19 -21.42
CA LEU A 194 9.56 -0.26 -20.12
C LEU A 194 10.00 0.90 -19.20
N SER A 195 11.30 1.17 -19.10
CA SER A 195 11.81 2.25 -18.27
C SER A 195 11.50 3.66 -18.77
N LYS A 196 11.36 3.87 -20.08
CA LYS A 196 10.89 5.13 -20.69
C LYS A 196 9.41 5.40 -20.42
N LEU A 197 8.64 4.35 -20.16
CA LEU A 197 7.19 4.36 -19.96
C LEU A 197 6.82 4.43 -18.47
N THR A 198 7.37 3.54 -17.63
CA THR A 198 7.04 3.43 -16.20
C THR A 198 8.11 3.96 -15.26
N GLY A 199 9.12 4.67 -15.78
CA GLY A 199 10.22 5.23 -14.97
C GLY A 199 11.18 4.19 -14.37
N SER A 200 11.03 2.91 -14.70
CA SER A 200 11.90 1.81 -14.25
C SER A 200 11.79 0.61 -15.19
N ARG A 201 12.86 -0.17 -15.30
CA ARG A 201 12.80 -1.52 -15.89
C ARG A 201 11.96 -2.46 -15.01
N ALA A 202 11.80 -3.72 -15.41
CA ALA A 202 11.11 -4.68 -14.55
C ALA A 202 12.00 -5.10 -13.36
N TYR A 203 11.41 -5.16 -12.18
CA TYR A 203 12.03 -5.67 -10.95
C TYR A 203 11.05 -6.60 -10.25
N GLU A 204 11.55 -7.68 -9.66
CA GLU A 204 10.73 -8.80 -9.20
C GLU A 204 9.69 -8.43 -8.14
N ARG A 205 10.06 -7.51 -7.25
CA ARG A 205 9.16 -6.99 -6.21
C ARG A 205 8.03 -6.11 -6.75
N PHE A 206 8.15 -5.55 -7.96
CA PHE A 206 7.16 -4.61 -8.51
C PHE A 206 5.83 -5.33 -8.75
N THR A 207 4.73 -4.59 -8.60
CA THR A 207 3.41 -5.21 -8.46
C THR A 207 2.90 -5.88 -9.74
N GLY A 208 3.20 -5.33 -10.93
CA GLY A 208 2.85 -5.95 -12.22
C GLY A 208 3.38 -7.39 -12.35
N PRO A 209 4.69 -7.64 -12.19
CA PRO A 209 5.26 -8.99 -12.10
C PRO A 209 4.61 -9.92 -11.05
N GLN A 210 4.24 -9.39 -9.88
CA GLN A 210 3.57 -10.17 -8.82
C GLN A 210 2.12 -10.55 -9.20
N ILE A 211 1.33 -9.61 -9.72
CA ILE A 211 -0.03 -9.88 -10.24
C ILE A 211 0.05 -10.88 -11.39
N ARG A 212 1.01 -10.71 -12.32
CA ARG A 212 1.24 -11.63 -13.45
C ARG A 212 1.51 -13.06 -12.98
N LYS A 213 2.32 -13.22 -11.93
CA LYS A 213 2.58 -14.53 -11.31
C LYS A 213 1.31 -15.15 -10.73
N ILE A 214 0.52 -14.38 -9.98
CA ILE A 214 -0.75 -14.87 -9.38
C ILE A 214 -1.75 -15.28 -10.49
N TYR A 215 -1.90 -14.48 -11.55
CA TYR A 215 -2.68 -14.84 -12.73
C TYR A 215 -2.23 -16.17 -13.36
N GLN A 216 -0.92 -16.39 -13.51
CA GLN A 216 -0.36 -17.60 -14.13
C GLN A 216 -0.42 -18.84 -13.24
N THR A 217 -0.24 -18.71 -11.92
CA THR A 217 -0.10 -19.88 -11.02
C THR A 217 -1.32 -20.16 -10.15
N GLN A 218 -2.24 -19.20 -9.99
CA GLN A 218 -3.44 -19.29 -9.16
C GLN A 218 -4.63 -18.64 -9.89
N PRO A 219 -5.03 -19.13 -11.07
CA PRO A 219 -6.04 -18.49 -11.90
C PRO A 219 -7.39 -18.35 -11.20
N ASP A 220 -7.80 -19.31 -10.35
CA ASP A 220 -9.06 -19.22 -9.60
C ASP A 220 -9.05 -18.09 -8.56
N VAL A 221 -7.92 -17.89 -7.88
CA VAL A 221 -7.71 -16.78 -6.93
C VAL A 221 -7.74 -15.44 -7.66
N TYR A 222 -7.11 -15.36 -8.83
CA TYR A 222 -7.18 -14.19 -9.69
C TYR A 222 -8.62 -13.92 -10.17
N ASN A 223 -9.32 -14.96 -10.64
CA ASN A 223 -10.70 -14.87 -11.11
C ASN A 223 -11.71 -14.52 -10.01
N ASP A 224 -11.41 -14.78 -8.74
CA ASP A 224 -12.20 -14.35 -7.59
C ASP A 224 -11.89 -12.92 -7.11
N THR A 225 -10.78 -12.34 -7.57
CA THR A 225 -10.37 -10.97 -7.20
C THR A 225 -11.25 -9.93 -7.90
N GLU A 226 -11.78 -8.95 -7.16
CA GLU A 226 -12.50 -7.79 -7.73
C GLU A 226 -11.68 -6.49 -7.69
N ARG A 227 -10.71 -6.39 -6.75
CA ARG A 227 -9.89 -5.19 -6.53
C ARG A 227 -8.48 -5.60 -6.12
N ILE A 228 -7.48 -4.92 -6.67
CA ILE A 228 -6.09 -4.99 -6.21
C ILE A 228 -5.69 -3.62 -5.64
N SER A 229 -5.13 -3.63 -4.44
CA SER A 229 -4.64 -2.46 -3.71
C SER A 229 -3.14 -2.60 -3.46
N LEU A 230 -2.39 -1.49 -3.51
CA LEU A 230 -1.11 -1.40 -2.81
C LEU A 230 -1.34 -1.24 -1.30
N VAL A 231 -0.38 -1.62 -0.44
CA VAL A 231 -0.54 -1.57 1.03
C VAL A 231 -0.99 -0.18 1.54
N SER A 232 -0.52 0.89 0.88
CA SER A 232 -0.97 2.28 1.06
C SER A 232 -2.49 2.43 0.88
N SER A 233 -2.97 2.17 -0.34
CA SER A 233 -4.38 2.22 -0.71
C SER A 233 -5.25 1.20 0.04
N PHE A 234 -4.68 0.10 0.53
CA PHE A 234 -5.36 -0.92 1.33
C PHE A 234 -5.72 -0.38 2.73
N ILE A 235 -4.75 0.16 3.47
CA ILE A 235 -5.00 0.79 4.77
C ILE A 235 -5.95 2.00 4.60
N ALA A 236 -5.72 2.82 3.56
CA ALA A 236 -6.65 3.92 3.24
C ALA A 236 -8.07 3.44 2.95
N SER A 237 -8.25 2.27 2.29
CA SER A 237 -9.57 1.71 2.00
C SER A 237 -10.32 1.30 3.28
N ILE A 238 -9.62 0.70 4.24
CA ILE A 238 -10.19 0.34 5.56
C ILE A 238 -10.65 1.59 6.31
N LEU A 239 -9.84 2.65 6.31
CA LEU A 239 -10.14 3.90 7.03
C LEU A 239 -11.34 4.67 6.45
N ILE A 240 -11.65 4.53 5.15
CA ILE A 240 -12.80 5.19 4.51
C ILE A 240 -14.01 4.27 4.31
N GLY A 241 -13.95 3.00 4.72
CA GLY A 241 -15.03 2.02 4.54
C GLY A 241 -15.41 1.76 3.06
N ASN A 242 -14.48 1.97 2.13
CA ASN A 242 -14.68 1.79 0.68
C ASN A 242 -13.32 1.75 -0.03
N TYR A 243 -13.25 1.37 -1.30
CA TYR A 243 -11.97 1.30 -2.01
C TYR A 243 -11.38 2.69 -2.29
N ALA A 244 -10.23 2.97 -1.69
CA ALA A 244 -9.38 4.11 -2.02
C ALA A 244 -8.69 3.89 -3.37
N SER A 245 -8.39 4.98 -4.08
CA SER A 245 -7.51 4.97 -5.26
C SER A 245 -6.07 4.61 -4.87
N ILE A 246 -5.32 4.07 -5.83
CA ILE A 246 -3.86 4.09 -5.81
C ILE A 246 -3.41 5.46 -6.31
N ASP A 247 -2.40 6.05 -5.66
CA ASP A 247 -1.81 7.32 -6.05
C ASP A 247 -0.71 7.14 -7.12
N GLU A 248 -0.25 8.26 -7.68
CA GLU A 248 0.76 8.29 -8.74
C GLU A 248 2.16 7.88 -8.27
N THR A 249 2.51 8.12 -7.01
CA THR A 249 3.87 7.88 -6.48
C THR A 249 4.07 6.40 -6.15
N ASP A 250 3.12 5.76 -5.47
CA ASP A 250 3.19 4.33 -5.19
C ASP A 250 2.79 3.51 -6.45
N GLY A 251 1.86 4.02 -7.26
CA GLY A 251 1.50 3.44 -8.56
C GLY A 251 2.65 3.41 -9.59
N ALA A 252 3.62 4.33 -9.51
CA ALA A 252 4.86 4.24 -10.29
C ALA A 252 5.69 2.99 -9.93
N GLY A 253 5.60 2.53 -8.68
CA GLY A 253 6.24 1.31 -8.18
C GLY A 253 5.65 -0.01 -8.71
N MET A 254 4.68 0.03 -9.63
CA MET A 254 3.98 -1.17 -10.11
C MET A 254 4.53 -1.72 -11.45
N ASN A 255 5.33 -0.96 -12.20
CA ASN A 255 5.57 -1.16 -13.64
C ASN A 255 4.26 -1.13 -14.48
N LEU A 256 3.18 -0.49 -14.02
CA LEU A 256 1.89 -0.44 -14.75
C LEU A 256 1.48 0.98 -15.21
N MET A 257 1.96 2.04 -14.55
CA MET A 257 1.63 3.43 -14.91
C MET A 257 2.56 3.99 -16.00
N ASP A 258 2.01 4.74 -16.96
CA ASP A 258 2.79 5.72 -17.73
C ASP A 258 3.11 6.92 -16.82
N VAL A 259 4.36 7.05 -16.39
CA VAL A 259 4.76 8.08 -15.41
C VAL A 259 4.72 9.51 -15.95
N LYS A 260 4.56 9.71 -17.26
CA LYS A 260 4.43 11.03 -17.91
C LYS A 260 2.97 11.43 -18.04
N GLN A 261 2.11 10.48 -18.39
CA GLN A 261 0.66 10.68 -18.58
C GLN A 261 -0.15 10.48 -17.30
N ARG A 262 0.45 9.91 -16.23
CA ARG A 262 -0.19 9.67 -14.91
C ARG A 262 -1.45 8.80 -15.00
N VAL A 263 -1.40 7.80 -15.88
CA VAL A 263 -2.50 6.82 -16.12
C VAL A 263 -1.92 5.41 -16.29
N TRP A 264 -2.73 4.39 -16.03
CA TRP A 264 -2.35 3.01 -16.34
C TRP A 264 -2.09 2.82 -17.84
N SER A 265 -0.95 2.22 -18.19
CA SER A 265 -0.63 1.90 -19.57
C SER A 265 -1.44 0.68 -20.01
N LYS A 266 -2.42 0.91 -20.88
CA LYS A 266 -3.25 -0.16 -21.49
C LYS A 266 -2.39 -1.26 -22.10
N THR A 267 -1.35 -0.89 -22.84
CA THR A 267 -0.41 -1.83 -23.45
C THR A 267 0.25 -2.75 -22.42
N ILE A 268 0.67 -2.24 -21.25
CA ILE A 268 1.26 -3.11 -20.22
C ILE A 268 0.20 -3.99 -19.55
N LEU A 269 -0.99 -3.45 -19.29
CA LEU A 269 -2.09 -4.22 -18.69
C LEU A 269 -2.51 -5.39 -19.59
N GLU A 270 -2.73 -5.13 -20.88
CA GLU A 270 -3.04 -6.12 -21.92
C GLU A 270 -1.95 -7.21 -21.99
N VAL A 271 -0.68 -6.78 -22.10
CA VAL A 271 0.51 -7.66 -22.09
C VAL A 271 0.59 -8.54 -20.84
N SER A 272 0.30 -7.95 -19.68
CA SER A 272 0.34 -8.64 -18.38
C SER A 272 -0.89 -9.52 -18.17
N SER A 273 -1.88 -9.45 -19.05
CA SER A 273 -3.22 -10.04 -18.89
C SER A 273 -3.92 -9.57 -17.60
N ILE A 274 -3.65 -8.32 -17.20
CA ILE A 274 -4.27 -7.69 -16.03
C ILE A 274 -5.49 -6.92 -16.49
N ASN A 275 -6.70 -7.29 -16.02
CA ASN A 275 -7.86 -6.45 -16.26
C ASN A 275 -7.68 -5.09 -15.52
N ILE A 276 -7.83 -3.99 -16.27
CA ILE A 276 -7.75 -2.61 -15.78
C ILE A 276 -8.72 -2.34 -14.61
N ASP A 277 -9.87 -3.03 -14.59
CA ASP A 277 -10.89 -2.85 -13.56
C ASP A 277 -10.38 -3.23 -12.16
N LEU A 278 -9.48 -4.21 -12.04
CA LEU A 278 -8.90 -4.59 -10.74
C LEU A 278 -8.06 -3.46 -10.15
N CYS A 279 -7.37 -2.71 -11.01
CA CYS A 279 -6.55 -1.55 -10.65
C CYS A 279 -7.34 -0.22 -10.69
N TYR A 280 -8.68 -0.26 -10.69
CA TYR A 280 -9.62 0.87 -10.76
C TYR A 280 -9.09 2.22 -10.24
N GLN A 281 -9.13 3.22 -11.13
CA GLN A 281 -8.84 4.65 -10.91
C GLN A 281 -7.56 4.96 -10.11
N MET A 282 -6.49 5.29 -10.83
CA MET A 282 -5.54 6.30 -10.36
C MET A 282 -6.29 7.62 -10.20
N ARG A 283 -6.06 8.35 -9.11
CA ARG A 283 -6.71 9.65 -8.90
C ARG A 283 -6.01 10.71 -9.76
N GLN A 284 -6.65 11.13 -10.84
CA GLN A 284 -6.33 12.41 -11.48
C GLN A 284 -6.60 13.54 -10.48
N LEU A 285 -5.62 14.43 -10.30
CA LEU A 285 -5.62 15.57 -9.39
C LEU A 285 -5.95 16.87 -10.12
#